data_AF-A0A6I1I244-F1
#
_entry.id   AF-A0A6I1I244-F1
#
_cell.length_a   1.000
_cell.length_b   1.000
_cell.length_c   1.000
_cell.angle_alpha   90.00
_cell.angle_beta   90.00
_cell.angle_gamma   90.00
#
_symmetry.space_group_name_H-M   'P 1'
#
loop_
_entity.id
_entity.type
_entity.pdbx_description
1 polymer ?
#
loop_
_entity_poly.entity_id
_entity_poly.type
_entity_poly.pdbx_seq_one_letter_code
_entity_poly.pdbx_strand_id
1 'polypeptide(L)'
;MRAMSHPSKEQVRAYMRRRERALQPPPPPDEIRRQLAWCRVDAFPSASLRATPAGVAVQGWHLSAEMARLSALMAIAWFMRSGVPHCKN
;
A
#
# COMPACT_ATOMS: atom_id res chain seq x y z
N MET A 1 10.55 2.89 -25.54
CA MET A 1 11.31 4.02 -24.96
C MET A 1 11.52 3.72 -23.47
N ARG A 2 12.77 3.75 -22.97
CA ARG A 2 13.08 3.45 -21.56
C ARG A 2 12.93 4.71 -20.72
N ALA A 3 11.97 4.73 -19.79
CA ALA A 3 11.80 5.84 -18.87
C ALA A 3 12.86 5.75 -17.76
N MET A 4 13.71 6.77 -17.65
CA MET A 4 14.60 6.93 -16.49
C MET A 4 13.81 7.63 -15.40
N SER A 5 13.63 6.99 -14.24
CA SER A 5 13.09 7.66 -13.06
C SER A 5 14.17 8.59 -12.50
N HIS A 6 14.01 9.89 -12.70
CA HIS A 6 14.90 10.87 -12.07
C HIS A 6 14.46 11.07 -10.61
N PRO A 7 15.36 10.95 -9.62
CA PRO A 7 15.03 11.17 -8.23
C PRO A 7 14.62 12.62 -7.98
N SER A 8 13.74 12.85 -7.01
CA SER A 8 13.38 14.20 -6.61
C SER A 8 14.57 14.91 -5.96
N LYS A 9 14.65 16.24 -6.12
CA LYS A 9 15.69 17.05 -5.47
C LYS A 9 15.71 16.85 -3.95
N GLU A 10 14.56 16.61 -3.34
CA GLU A 10 14.44 16.37 -1.90
C GLU A 10 15.01 15.01 -1.48
N GLN A 11 14.77 13.95 -2.26
CA GLN A 11 15.37 12.64 -2.04
C GLN A 11 16.90 12.71 -2.09
N VAL A 12 17.45 13.43 -3.07
CA VAL A 12 18.90 13.66 -3.17
C VAL A 12 19.42 14.40 -1.94
N ARG A 13 18.72 15.44 -1.46
CA ARG A 13 19.12 16.17 -0.23
C ARG A 13 19.06 15.29 1.02
N ALA A 14 18.03 14.47 1.18
CA ALA A 14 17.91 13.54 2.31
C ALA A 14 19.05 12.49 2.28
N TYR A 15 19.36 11.98 1.09
CA TYR A 15 20.48 11.07 0.87
C TYR A 15 21.83 11.70 1.25
N MET A 16 22.10 12.93 0.80
CA MET A 16 23.36 13.62 1.16
C MET A 16 23.48 13.86 2.66
N ARG A 17 22.41 14.31 3.34
CA ARG A 17 22.39 14.48 4.81
C ARG A 17 22.68 13.17 5.56
N ARG A 18 22.17 12.03 5.07
CA ARG A 18 22.46 10.70 5.64
C ARG A 18 23.92 10.32 5.41
N ARG A 19 24.46 10.59 4.22
CA ARG A 19 25.84 10.30 3.83
C ARG A 19 26.87 11.09 4.62
N GLU A 20 26.60 12.36 4.89
CA GLU A 20 27.43 13.22 5.74
C GLU A 20 27.62 12.63 7.14
N ARG A 21 26.57 12.00 7.70
CA ARG A 21 26.61 11.38 9.03
C ARG A 21 27.31 10.02 9.07
N ALA A 22 27.30 9.29 7.96
CA ALA A 22 27.82 7.93 7.93
C ALA A 22 29.36 7.87 7.89
N LEU A 23 30.04 8.93 7.44
CA LEU A 23 31.50 8.98 7.23
C LEU A 23 32.05 7.76 6.47
N GLN A 24 31.22 7.14 5.63
CA GLN A 24 31.57 5.96 4.87
C GLN A 24 32.13 6.34 3.49
N PRO A 25 33.03 5.51 2.94
CA PRO A 25 33.49 5.68 1.58
C PRO A 25 32.30 5.72 0.60
N PRO A 26 32.43 6.44 -0.53
CA PRO A 26 31.36 6.52 -1.51
C PRO A 26 30.95 5.11 -1.98
N PRO A 27 29.68 4.72 -1.81
CA PRO A 27 29.20 3.44 -2.31
C PRO A 27 29.29 3.43 -3.84
N PRO A 28 29.33 2.24 -4.46
CA PRO A 28 29.40 2.12 -5.90
C PRO A 28 28.19 2.82 -6.57
N PRO A 29 28.37 3.37 -7.79
CA PRO A 29 27.33 4.16 -8.46
C PRO A 29 25.99 3.44 -8.61
N ASP A 30 26.01 2.11 -8.79
CA ASP A 30 24.80 1.30 -8.93
C ASP A 30 23.99 1.22 -7.64
N GLU A 31 24.65 1.23 -6.49
CA GLU A 31 24.00 1.24 -5.19
C GLU A 31 23.37 2.62 -4.91
N ILE A 32 24.03 3.70 -5.31
CA ILE A 32 23.46 5.06 -5.25
C ILE A 32 22.19 5.13 -6.09
N ARG A 33 22.21 4.57 -7.30
CA ARG A 33 21.04 4.51 -8.18
C ARG A 33 19.89 3.73 -7.54
N ARG A 34 20.16 2.59 -6.92
CA ARG A 34 19.14 1.81 -6.18
C ARG A 34 18.56 2.58 -5.01
N GLN A 35 19.40 3.19 -4.17
CA GLN A 35 18.97 3.94 -2.98
C GLN A 35 18.16 5.19 -3.32
N LEU A 36 18.47 5.84 -4.44
CA LEU A 36 17.71 6.97 -4.95
C LEU A 36 16.52 6.55 -5.84
N ALA A 37 16.24 5.26 -5.98
CA ALA A 37 15.27 4.73 -6.95
C ALA A 37 15.48 5.27 -8.38
N TRP A 38 16.73 5.62 -8.72
CA TRP A 38 17.20 6.04 -10.03
C TRP A 38 17.55 4.81 -10.89
N CYS A 39 16.65 3.84 -10.91
CA CYS A 39 16.79 2.65 -11.72
C CYS A 39 16.18 2.89 -13.10
N ARG A 40 16.65 2.14 -14.10
CA ARG A 40 15.81 1.94 -15.29
C ARG A 40 14.55 1.26 -14.79
N VAL A 41 13.43 1.98 -14.89
CA VAL A 41 12.15 1.31 -15.01
C VAL A 41 12.22 0.68 -16.39
N ASP A 42 12.82 -0.51 -16.48
CA ASP A 42 12.41 -1.40 -17.55
C ASP A 42 10.90 -1.47 -17.36
N ALA A 43 10.18 -1.05 -18.40
CA ALA A 43 8.75 -1.21 -18.47
C ALA A 43 8.45 -2.71 -18.53
N PHE A 44 8.73 -3.42 -17.44
CA PHE A 44 8.13 -4.70 -17.13
C PHE A 44 7.05 -4.43 -16.09
N PRO A 45 5.89 -5.05 -16.32
CA PRO A 45 4.64 -4.35 -16.13
C PRO A 45 4.21 -4.43 -14.67
N SER A 46 4.75 -3.53 -13.85
CA SER A 46 4.19 -3.22 -12.54
C SER A 46 2.88 -2.40 -12.64
N ALA A 47 2.21 -2.47 -13.79
CA ALA A 47 0.81 -2.08 -13.98
C ALA A 47 -0.09 -3.31 -14.24
N SER A 48 0.45 -4.52 -14.45
CA SER A 48 -0.35 -5.72 -14.72
C SER A 48 -0.21 -6.87 -13.73
N LEU A 49 0.74 -6.84 -12.76
CA LEU A 49 0.77 -7.85 -11.70
C LEU A 49 -0.24 -7.62 -10.55
N ARG A 50 -1.19 -6.68 -10.69
CA ARG A 50 -2.29 -6.53 -9.72
C ARG A 50 -3.62 -6.12 -10.34
N ALA A 51 -3.91 -6.61 -11.54
CA ALA A 51 -5.25 -6.58 -12.09
C ALA A 51 -5.50 -7.86 -12.92
N THR A 52 -5.18 -9.03 -12.35
CA THR A 52 -5.92 -10.22 -12.76
C THR A 52 -7.38 -10.00 -12.33
N PRO A 53 -8.38 -10.13 -13.22
CA PRO A 53 -9.79 -9.97 -12.85
C PRO A 53 -10.20 -10.90 -11.69
N ALA A 54 -9.52 -12.04 -11.56
CA ALA A 54 -9.64 -12.94 -10.40
C ALA A 54 -9.17 -12.30 -9.07
N GLY A 55 -8.07 -11.53 -9.08
CA GLY A 55 -7.54 -10.87 -7.88
C GLY A 55 -8.40 -9.68 -7.43
N VAL A 56 -8.98 -8.95 -8.38
CA VAL A 56 -9.92 -7.83 -8.10
C VAL A 56 -11.25 -8.38 -7.57
N ALA A 57 -11.76 -9.48 -8.13
CA ALA A 57 -12.94 -10.16 -7.61
C ALA A 57 -12.72 -10.66 -6.17
N VAL A 58 -11.60 -11.35 -5.88
CA VAL A 58 -11.29 -11.84 -4.54
C VAL A 58 -11.17 -10.70 -3.51
N GLN A 59 -10.54 -9.58 -3.89
CA GLN A 59 -10.43 -8.41 -3.01
C GLN A 59 -11.78 -7.71 -2.80
N GLY A 60 -12.63 -7.62 -3.82
CA GLY A 60 -13.99 -7.08 -3.70
C GLY A 60 -14.88 -7.93 -2.80
N TRP A 61 -14.78 -9.26 -2.88
CA TRP A 61 -15.58 -10.18 -2.06
C TRP A 61 -15.17 -10.13 -0.59
N HIS A 62 -13.87 -10.01 -0.29
CA HIS A 62 -13.37 -9.87 1.07
C HIS A 62 -13.84 -8.56 1.72
N LEU A 63 -13.83 -7.44 0.98
CA LEU A 63 -14.33 -6.16 1.47
C LEU A 63 -15.85 -6.21 1.72
N SER A 64 -16.61 -6.83 0.82
CA SER A 64 -18.06 -7.01 0.98
C SER A 64 -18.40 -7.85 2.23
N ALA A 65 -17.66 -8.94 2.46
CA ALA A 65 -17.87 -9.82 3.61
C ALA A 65 -17.58 -9.11 4.94
N GLU A 66 -16.49 -8.34 5.03
CA GLU A 66 -16.17 -7.58 6.24
C GLU A 66 -17.19 -6.48 6.51
N MET A 67 -17.67 -5.79 5.46
CA MET A 67 -18.74 -4.78 5.60
C MET A 67 -20.07 -5.40 6.06
N ALA A 68 -20.44 -6.58 5.56
CA ALA A 68 -21.62 -7.31 6.00
C ALA A 68 -21.49 -7.80 7.46
N ARG A 69 -20.29 -8.23 7.86
CA ARG A 69 -20.02 -8.63 9.25
C ARG A 69 -20.13 -7.45 10.20
N LEU A 70 -19.56 -6.30 9.85
CA LEU A 70 -19.65 -5.07 10.65
C LEU A 70 -21.09 -4.57 10.76
N SER A 71 -21.86 -4.60 9.66
CA SER A 71 -23.26 -4.18 9.69
C SER A 71 -24.12 -5.11 10.55
N ALA A 72 -23.91 -6.42 10.49
CA ALA A 72 -24.57 -7.40 11.34
C ALA A 72 -24.25 -7.19 12.83
N LEU A 73 -22.97 -6.97 13.17
CA LEU A 73 -22.58 -6.66 14.56
C LEU A 73 -23.20 -5.37 15.07
N MET A 74 -23.28 -4.33 14.22
CA MET A 74 -23.95 -3.08 14.56
C MET A 74 -25.46 -3.27 14.77
N ALA A 75 -26.12 -4.09 13.94
CA ALA A 75 -27.54 -4.40 14.10
C ALA A 75 -27.81 -5.18 15.40
N ILE A 76 -26.97 -6.17 15.73
CA ILE A 76 -27.06 -6.93 16.99
C ILE A 76 -26.82 -6.01 18.19
N ALA A 77 -25.77 -5.19 18.16
CA ALA A 77 -25.46 -4.25 19.23
C ALA A 77 -26.60 -3.23 19.43
N TRP A 78 -27.18 -2.74 18.33
CA TRP A 78 -28.36 -1.87 18.38
C TRP A 78 -29.56 -2.59 18.97
N PHE A 79 -29.86 -3.82 18.56
CA PHE A 79 -30.98 -4.61 19.09
C PHE A 79 -30.83 -4.90 20.58
N MET A 80 -29.64 -5.27 21.02
CA MET A 80 -29.32 -5.48 22.43
C MET A 80 -29.47 -4.19 23.26
N ARG A 81 -29.18 -3.03 22.65
CA ARG A 81 -29.28 -1.72 23.30
C ARG A 81 -30.68 -1.11 23.25
N SER A 82 -31.46 -1.39 22.21
CA SER A 82 -32.81 -0.85 22.02
C SER A 82 -33.86 -1.53 22.90
N GLY A 83 -33.49 -2.61 23.60
CA GLY A 83 -34.30 -3.20 24.65
C GLY A 83 -35.70 -3.59 24.16
N VAL A 84 -35.79 -4.17 22.97
CA VAL A 84 -37.08 -4.61 22.42
C VAL A 84 -37.62 -5.72 23.33
N PRO A 85 -38.75 -5.52 24.02
CA PRO A 85 -39.34 -6.60 24.80
C PRO A 85 -39.70 -7.72 23.84
N HIS A 86 -39.16 -8.92 24.09
CA HIS A 86 -39.65 -10.14 23.48
C HIS A 86 -41.13 -10.27 23.85
N CYS A 87 -42.03 -9.91 22.94
CA CYS A 87 -43.44 -10.24 23.07
C CYS A 87 -43.56 -11.76 22.96
N LYS A 88 -43.67 -12.41 24.13
CA LYS A 88 -44.14 -13.79 24.24
C LYS A 88 -45.58 -13.84 23.71
N ASN A 89 -45.78 -14.81 22.81
CA ASN A 89 -47.01 -15.23 22.16
C ASN A 89 -48.28 -15.10 23.02
#